data_AF-A0A7S0P6X2-F1
#
_entry.id   AF-A0A7S0P6X2-F1
#
_cell.length_a   1.000
_cell.length_b   1.000
_cell.length_c   1.000
_cell.angle_alpha   90.00
_cell.angle_beta   90.00
_cell.angle_gamma   90.00
#
_symmetry.space_group_name_H-M   'P 1'
#
loop_
_entity.id
_entity.type
_entity.pdbx_description
1 polymer ?
#
loop_
_entity_poly.entity_id
_entity_poly.type
_entity_poly.pdbx_seq_one_letter_code
_entity_poly.pdbx_strand_id
1 'polypeptide(L)'
;AHNRPALAIQAAVDLNAVTLADTKRKFVESYPFPIPSIWSVAVNELLANQHFVRYNTRYSYSKLSSLGFVSVYDQLFEGFPSDEEKAKIFDCFVEALGEDP
;
A
#
# COMPACT_ATOMS: atom_id res chain seq x y z
N ALA A 1 -28.55 -4.78 40.23
CA ALA A 1 -27.26 -4.24 39.78
C ALA A 1 -26.29 -5.39 39.55
N HIS A 2 -26.05 -5.81 38.30
CA HIS A 2 -24.93 -6.68 37.94
C HIS A 2 -24.55 -6.39 36.49
N ASN A 3 -23.60 -5.48 36.32
CA ASN A 3 -23.02 -5.13 35.04
C ASN A 3 -21.77 -6.01 34.85
N ARG A 4 -21.81 -7.00 33.96
CA ARG A 4 -20.62 -7.75 33.54
C ARG A 4 -20.04 -7.02 32.33
N PRO A 5 -18.84 -6.41 32.41
CA PRO A 5 -18.24 -5.83 31.22
C PRO A 5 -17.84 -6.98 30.29
N ALA A 6 -18.47 -7.03 29.12
CA ALA A 6 -18.04 -7.89 28.04
C ALA A 6 -16.63 -7.44 27.63
N LEU A 7 -15.62 -8.26 27.93
CA LEU A 7 -14.30 -8.12 27.32
C LEU A 7 -14.47 -8.42 25.82
N ALA A 8 -14.56 -7.38 25.01
CA ALA A 8 -14.31 -7.50 23.59
C ALA A 8 -12.82 -7.81 23.43
N ILE A 9 -12.48 -9.08 23.16
CA ILE A 9 -11.15 -9.44 22.72
C ILE A 9 -11.01 -8.89 21.30
N GLN A 10 -10.46 -7.68 21.18
CA GLN A 10 -9.96 -7.20 19.90
C GLN A 10 -8.81 -8.14 19.55
N ALA A 11 -9.01 -9.03 18.57
CA ALA A 11 -7.93 -9.87 18.06
C ALA A 11 -6.75 -8.95 17.71
N ALA A 12 -5.60 -9.18 18.34
CA ALA A 12 -4.39 -8.46 17.96
C ALA A 12 -4.11 -8.77 16.49
N VAL A 13 -4.06 -7.74 15.65
CA VAL A 13 -3.69 -7.90 14.24
C VAL A 13 -2.26 -8.42 14.22
N ASP A 14 -2.05 -9.65 13.75
CA ASP A 14 -0.71 -10.15 13.51
C ASP A 14 -0.14 -9.41 12.29
N LEU A 15 0.75 -8.46 12.56
CA LEU A 15 1.38 -7.65 11.53
C LEU A 15 2.31 -8.47 10.62
N ASN A 16 2.70 -9.68 11.01
CA ASN A 16 3.50 -10.59 10.18
C ASN A 16 2.64 -11.54 9.32
N ALA A 17 1.31 -11.51 9.49
CA ALA A 17 0.41 -12.39 8.74
C ALA A 17 0.37 -12.09 7.23
N VAL A 18 0.73 -10.86 6.84
CA VAL A 18 0.86 -10.45 5.44
C VAL A 18 2.34 -10.32 5.11
N THR A 19 2.82 -11.10 4.13
CA THR A 19 4.21 -11.02 3.68
C THR A 19 4.37 -10.04 2.52
N LEU A 20 5.60 -9.58 2.30
CA LEU A 20 5.92 -8.79 1.11
C LEU A 20 5.57 -9.54 -0.19
N ALA A 21 5.72 -10.86 -0.21
CA ALA A 21 5.35 -11.68 -1.36
C ALA A 21 3.83 -11.65 -1.62
N ASP A 22 3.01 -11.60 -0.56
CA ASP A 22 1.56 -11.47 -0.68
C ASP A 22 1.17 -10.11 -1.24
N THR A 23 1.77 -9.02 -0.76
CA THR A 23 1.55 -7.67 -1.30
C THR A 23 1.95 -7.59 -2.77
N LYS A 24 3.13 -8.10 -3.13
CA LYS A 24 3.59 -8.11 -4.53
C LYS A 24 2.67 -8.94 -5.44
N ARG A 25 2.21 -10.11 -4.94
CA ARG A 25 1.28 -10.96 -5.69
C ARG A 25 -0.03 -10.23 -5.95
N LYS A 26 -0.62 -9.58 -4.94
CA LYS A 26 -1.85 -8.79 -5.10
C LYS A 26 -1.70 -7.69 -6.16
N PHE A 27 -0.58 -6.97 -6.16
CA PHE A 27 -0.32 -5.93 -7.14
C PHE A 27 -0.26 -6.48 -8.58
N VAL A 28 0.42 -7.61 -8.80
CA VAL A 28 0.51 -8.24 -10.13
C VAL A 28 -0.84 -8.81 -10.58
N GLU A 29 -1.65 -9.32 -9.64
CA GLU A 29 -3.01 -9.80 -9.91
C GLU A 29 -3.96 -8.64 -10.27
N SER A 30 -3.84 -7.48 -9.61
CA SER A 30 -4.68 -6.30 -9.88
C SER A 30 -4.22 -5.51 -11.11
N TYR A 31 -2.92 -5.43 -11.36
CA TYR A 31 -2.32 -4.81 -12.53
C TYR A 31 -1.51 -5.81 -13.38
N PRO A 32 -2.17 -6.61 -14.25
CA PRO A 32 -1.51 -7.64 -15.06
C PRO A 32 -0.84 -7.08 -16.33
N PHE A 33 -0.71 -5.76 -16.46
CA PHE A 33 -0.15 -5.10 -17.64
C PHE A 33 1.34 -4.79 -17.45
N PRO A 34 2.16 -4.81 -18.51
CA PRO A 34 3.57 -4.48 -18.41
C PRO A 34 3.78 -2.98 -18.11
N ILE A 35 4.56 -2.68 -17.08
CA ILE A 35 5.03 -1.32 -16.79
C ILE A 35 6.41 -1.15 -17.43
N PRO A 36 6.72 -0.03 -18.12
CA PRO A 36 8.04 0.17 -18.70
C PRO A 36 9.12 0.17 -17.61
N SER A 37 10.31 -0.34 -17.96
CA SER A 37 11.31 -0.81 -17.00
C SER A 37 11.69 0.22 -15.93
N ILE A 38 11.87 1.50 -16.31
CA ILE A 38 12.27 2.57 -15.38
C ILE A 38 11.25 2.79 -14.25
N TRP A 39 9.95 2.77 -14.57
CA TRP A 39 8.89 2.90 -13.55
C TRP A 39 8.65 1.59 -12.82
N SER A 40 8.77 0.44 -13.52
CA SER A 40 8.51 -0.87 -12.90
C SER A 40 9.45 -1.16 -11.72
N VAL A 41 10.73 -0.78 -11.81
CA VAL A 41 11.69 -0.94 -10.72
C VAL A 41 11.27 -0.09 -9.53
N ALA A 42 10.97 1.18 -9.78
CA ALA A 42 10.63 2.11 -8.73
C ALA A 42 9.29 1.80 -8.04
N VAL A 43 8.28 1.33 -8.79
CA VAL A 43 7.01 0.81 -8.24
C VAL A 43 7.27 -0.38 -7.31
N ASN A 44 8.09 -1.34 -7.73
CA ASN A 44 8.40 -2.51 -6.92
C ASN A 44 9.15 -2.17 -5.62
N GLU A 45 10.09 -1.22 -5.69
CA GLU A 45 10.82 -0.74 -4.52
C GLU A 45 9.91 0.08 -3.59
N LEU A 46 9.09 0.97 -4.13
CA LEU A 46 8.12 1.75 -3.38
C LEU A 46 7.10 0.85 -2.67
N LEU A 47 6.62 -0.20 -3.35
CA LEU A 47 5.65 -1.16 -2.81
C LEU A 47 6.27 -1.96 -1.65
N ALA A 48 7.54 -2.36 -1.79
CA ALA A 48 8.25 -3.05 -0.72
C ALA A 48 8.49 -2.15 0.50
N ASN A 49 8.94 -0.91 0.28
CA ASN A 49 9.12 0.05 1.36
C ASN A 49 7.80 0.34 2.07
N GLN A 50 6.72 0.58 1.32
CA GLN A 50 5.42 0.90 1.90
C GLN A 50 4.81 -0.30 2.64
N HIS A 51 5.04 -1.54 2.18
CA HIS A 51 4.69 -2.73 2.95
C HIS A 51 5.35 -2.71 4.33
N PHE A 52 6.67 -2.49 4.41
CA PHE A 52 7.36 -2.44 5.70
C PHE A 52 6.90 -1.27 6.58
N VAL A 53 6.56 -0.12 6.00
CA VAL A 53 5.98 1.00 6.73
C VAL A 53 4.62 0.60 7.31
N ARG A 54 3.72 0.04 6.49
CA ARG A 54 2.34 -0.30 6.85
C ARG A 54 2.22 -1.38 7.92
N TYR A 55 3.08 -2.39 7.86
CA TYR A 55 3.10 -3.52 8.78
C TYR A 55 4.12 -3.34 9.91
N ASN A 56 4.70 -2.13 10.06
CA ASN A 56 5.54 -1.80 11.21
C ASN A 56 4.70 -1.71 12.49
N THR A 57 5.22 -2.21 13.61
CA THR A 57 4.56 -2.13 14.93
C THR A 57 4.34 -0.71 15.44
N ARG A 58 5.09 0.27 14.91
CA ARG A 58 4.98 1.70 15.24
C ARG A 58 4.26 2.51 14.18
N TYR A 59 3.66 1.85 13.19
CA TYR A 59 2.92 2.54 12.14
C TYR A 59 1.71 3.29 12.72
N SER A 60 1.56 4.55 12.33
CA SER A 60 0.35 5.33 12.54
C SER A 60 0.05 6.07 11.26
N TYR A 61 -1.15 5.88 10.74
CA TYR A 61 -1.64 6.68 9.62
C TYR A 61 -1.64 8.16 10.01
N SER A 62 -1.20 9.03 9.10
CA SER A 62 -1.29 10.47 9.24
C SER A 62 -1.60 11.12 7.89
N LYS A 63 -2.41 12.17 7.89
CA LYS A 63 -2.76 12.89 6.65
C LYS A 63 -1.52 13.47 5.94
N LEU A 64 -0.50 13.85 6.72
CA LEU A 64 0.75 14.38 6.19
C LEU A 64 1.57 13.31 5.46
N SER A 65 1.65 12.10 6.02
CA SER A 65 2.35 10.98 5.37
C SER A 65 1.67 10.57 4.07
N SER A 66 0.33 10.56 4.01
CA SER A 66 -0.40 10.24 2.78
C SER A 66 -0.15 11.27 1.68
N LEU A 67 -0.21 12.56 2.01
CA LEU A 67 0.08 13.62 1.03
C LEU A 67 1.54 13.55 0.54
N GLY A 68 2.48 13.29 1.44
CA GLY A 68 3.89 13.10 1.09
C GLY A 68 4.10 11.90 0.17
N PHE A 69 3.40 10.80 0.44
CA PHE A 69 3.43 9.60 -0.40
C PHE A 69 2.92 9.87 -1.82
N VAL A 70 1.75 10.51 -1.95
CA VAL A 70 1.17 10.89 -3.26
C VAL A 70 2.13 11.79 -4.04
N SER A 71 2.76 12.76 -3.36
CA SER A 71 3.72 13.67 -3.99
C SER A 71 4.98 12.94 -4.52
N VAL A 72 5.51 11.98 -3.77
CA VAL A 72 6.65 11.14 -4.21
C VAL A 72 6.25 10.26 -5.39
N TYR A 73 5.06 9.66 -5.35
CA TYR A 73 4.54 8.87 -6.47
C TYR A 73 4.41 9.73 -7.74
N ASP A 74 3.86 10.93 -7.61
CA ASP A 74 3.69 11.85 -8.74
C ASP A 74 5.02 12.23 -9.40
N GLN A 75 6.04 12.53 -8.58
CA GLN A 75 7.40 12.84 -9.06
C GLN A 75 8.05 11.64 -9.74
N LEU A 76 7.85 10.44 -9.19
CA LEU A 76 8.42 9.22 -9.76
C LEU A 76 7.82 8.87 -11.13
N PHE A 77 6.55 9.23 -11.32
CA PHE A 77 5.82 9.03 -12.57
C PHE A 77 5.87 10.24 -13.51
N GLU A 78 6.76 11.20 -13.27
CA GLU A 78 6.97 12.31 -14.20
C GLU A 78 7.40 11.78 -15.58
N GLY A 79 6.74 12.29 -16.64
CA GLY A 79 6.99 11.84 -18.01
C GLY A 79 6.39 10.47 -18.37
N PHE A 80 5.59 9.87 -17.50
CA PHE A 80 4.81 8.66 -17.85
C PHE A 80 3.82 9.00 -18.99
N PRO A 81 3.69 8.14 -20.01
CA PRO A 81 2.98 8.51 -21.25
C PRO A 81 1.45 8.64 -21.12
N SER A 82 0.85 8.11 -20.07
CA SER A 82 -0.61 8.05 -19.88
C SER A 82 -0.99 8.31 -18.43
N ASP A 83 -1.67 9.43 -18.18
CA ASP A 83 -2.18 9.77 -16.85
C ASP A 83 -3.23 8.77 -16.34
N GLU A 84 -4.03 8.20 -17.24
CA GLU A 84 -5.04 7.19 -16.90
C GLU A 84 -4.38 5.89 -16.41
N GLU A 85 -3.34 5.43 -17.11
CA GLU A 85 -2.59 4.24 -16.70
C GLU A 85 -1.79 4.50 -15.42
N LYS A 86 -1.22 5.71 -15.26
CA LYS A 86 -0.57 6.14 -14.02
C LYS A 86 -1.52 6.07 -12.83
N ALA A 87 -2.74 6.59 -12.97
CA ALA A 87 -3.76 6.53 -11.92
C ALA A 87 -4.15 5.07 -11.61
N LYS A 88 -4.35 4.25 -12.65
CA LYS A 88 -4.67 2.83 -12.45
C LYS A 88 -3.57 2.06 -11.72
N ILE A 89 -2.29 2.35 -12.01
CA ILE A 89 -1.16 1.76 -11.27
C ILE A 89 -1.19 2.20 -9.80
N PHE A 90 -1.53 3.45 -9.53
CA PHE A 90 -1.64 3.98 -8.16
C PHE A 90 -2.75 3.28 -7.39
N ASP A 91 -3.95 3.17 -7.97
CA ASP A 91 -5.07 2.49 -7.34
C ASP A 91 -4.72 1.04 -7.01
N CYS A 92 -4.15 0.31 -7.98
CA CYS A 92 -3.70 -1.07 -7.78
C CYS A 92 -2.61 -1.19 -6.70
N PHE A 93 -1.74 -0.18 -6.59
CA PHE A 93 -0.70 -0.11 -5.57
C PHE A 93 -1.29 0.03 -4.17
N VAL A 94 -2.23 0.97 -3.99
CA VAL A 94 -2.88 1.25 -2.70
C VAL A 94 -3.74 0.06 -2.26
N GLU A 95 -4.51 -0.52 -3.19
CA GLU A 95 -5.30 -1.73 -2.96
C GLU A 95 -4.43 -2.94 -2.56
N ALA A 96 -3.25 -3.11 -3.17
CA ALA A 96 -2.33 -4.20 -2.84
C ALA A 96 -1.82 -4.13 -1.39
N LEU A 97 -1.77 -2.93 -0.81
CA LEU A 97 -1.43 -2.67 0.59
C LEU A 97 -2.64 -2.80 1.53
N GLY A 98 -3.84 -3.02 0.99
CA GLY A 98 -5.09 -3.07 1.74
C GLY A 98 -5.54 -1.70 2.24
N GLU A 99 -5.15 -0.63 1.55
CA GLU A 99 -5.62 0.73 1.77
C GLU A 99 -6.68 1.12 0.71
N ASP A 100 -7.34 2.26 0.91
CA ASP A 100 -8.37 2.81 0.01
C ASP A 100 -7.72 3.92 -0.86
N PRO A 101 -7.79 3.83 -2.20
CA PRO A 101 -7.18 4.78 -3.15
C PRO A 101 -7.63 6.25 -3.00
#